data_AF-A0A8T0CD43-F1
#
_entry.id   AF-A0A8T0CD43-F1
#
_cell.length_a   1.000
_cell.length_b   1.000
_cell.length_c   1.000
_cell.angle_alpha   90.00
_cell.angle_beta   90.00
_cell.angle_gamma   90.00
#
_symmetry.space_group_name_H-M   'P 1'
#
loop_
_entity.id
_entity.type
_entity.pdbx_description
1 polymer ?
#
loop_
_entity_poly.entity_id
_entity_poly.type
_entity_poly.pdbx_seq_one_letter_code
_entity_poly.pdbx_strand_id
1 'polypeptide(L)' 'MTTQKRLIVILHCVIVCGLLLIFTGHTLLSAQWLTELGPTGYVLGAACIAIGLICSLPTKIYLTILLMRREKPD' A
#
# COMPACT_ATOMS: atom_id res chain seq x y z
N MET A 1 -0.10 -25.77 -8.62
CA MET A 1 0.16 -25.41 -7.21
C MET A 1 1.03 -24.16 -7.00
N THR A 2 1.29 -23.33 -8.04
CA THR A 2 2.29 -22.23 -7.97
C THR A 2 1.71 -20.81 -8.07
N THR A 3 0.52 -20.62 -8.62
CA THR A 3 -0.10 -19.29 -8.83
C THR A 3 -0.53 -18.61 -7.53
N GLN A 4 -1.18 -19.35 -6.62
CA GLN A 4 -1.69 -18.81 -5.35
C GLN A 4 -0.57 -18.28 -4.45
N LYS A 5 0.56 -18.98 -4.39
CA LYS A 5 1.72 -18.56 -3.59
C LYS A 5 2.35 -17.27 -4.14
N ARG A 6 2.49 -17.15 -5.46
CA ARG A 6 2.99 -15.91 -6.08
C ARG A 6 2.08 -14.73 -5.79
N LEU A 7 0.76 -14.93 -5.88
CA LEU A 7 -0.19 -13.85 -5.66
C LEU A 7 -0.13 -13.33 -4.22
N ILE A 8 -0.02 -14.21 -3.23
CA ILE A 8 0.20 -13.85 -1.82
C ILE A 8 1.51 -13.06 -1.62
N VAL A 9 2.59 -13.45 -2.29
CA VAL A 9 3.88 -12.74 -2.20
C VAL A 9 3.80 -11.35 -2.84
N ILE A 10 3.18 -11.24 -4.02
CA ILE A 10 2.96 -9.95 -4.70
C ILE A 10 2.11 -9.04 -3.80
N LEU A 11 1.07 -9.61 -3.17
CA LEU A 11 0.21 -8.89 -2.24
C LEU A 11 0.97 -8.36 -1.03
N HIS A 12 1.85 -9.18 -0.45
CA HIS A 12 2.72 -8.79 0.66
C HIS A 12 3.71 -7.68 0.21
N CYS A 13 4.31 -7.82 -0.97
CA CYS A 13 5.16 -6.77 -1.55
C CYS A 13 4.40 -5.46 -1.74
N VAL A 14 3.14 -5.49 -2.18
CA VAL A 14 2.30 -4.30 -2.35
C VAL A 14 1.99 -3.62 -1.02
N ILE A 15 1.72 -4.39 0.06
CA ILE A 15 1.56 -3.83 1.41
C ILE A 15 2.84 -3.14 1.86
N VAL A 16 3.98 -3.82 1.74
CA VAL A 16 5.28 -3.27 2.17
C VAL A 16 5.62 -2.02 1.36
N CYS A 17 5.46 -2.05 0.03
CA CYS A 17 5.62 -0.87 -0.82
C CYS A 17 4.66 0.25 -0.45
N GLY A 18 3.39 -0.05 -0.16
CA GLY A 18 2.40 0.96 0.27
C GLY A 18 2.75 1.59 1.61
N LEU A 19 3.24 0.79 2.58
CA LEU A 19 3.71 1.28 3.87
C LEU A 19 4.94 2.18 3.72
N LEU A 20 5.90 1.77 2.88
CA LEU A 20 7.08 2.57 2.55
C LEU A 20 6.68 3.88 1.86
N LEU A 21 5.67 3.87 0.98
CA LEU A 21 5.14 5.09 0.35
C LEU A 21 4.50 6.04 1.36
N ILE A 22 3.73 5.52 2.33
CA ILE A 22 3.12 6.33 3.40
C ILE A 22 4.21 6.91 4.30
N PHE A 23 5.20 6.10 4.70
CA PHE A 23 6.33 6.56 5.49
C PHE A 23 7.13 7.64 4.75
N THR A 24 7.39 7.43 3.46
CA THR A 24 8.07 8.40 2.60
C THR A 24 7.27 9.70 2.51
N GLY A 25 5.96 9.64 2.24
CA GLY A 25 5.08 10.81 2.19
C GLY A 25 5.02 11.57 3.52
N HIS A 26 4.99 10.87 4.65
CA HIS A 26 5.04 11.47 5.97
C HIS A 26 6.40 12.13 6.26
N THR A 27 7.51 11.46 5.93
CA THR A 27 8.85 12.06 6.07
C THR A 27 9.03 13.26 5.16
N LEU A 28 8.42 13.26 3.98
CA LEU A 28 8.44 14.38 3.03
C LEU A 28 7.64 15.58 3.56
N LEU A 29 6.51 15.32 4.22
CA LEU A 29 5.66 16.33 4.85
C LEU A 29 6.29 16.90 6.13
N SER A 30 6.98 16.06 6.90
CA SER A 30 7.65 16.41 8.15
C SER A 30 9.03 17.03 7.94
N ALA A 31 9.71 16.73 6.84
CA ALA A 31 10.98 17.35 6.49
C ALA A 31 10.71 18.82 6.13
N GLN A 32 11.29 19.73 6.90
CA GLN A 32 11.16 21.18 6.70
C GLN A 32 11.72 21.67 5.34
N TRP A 33 12.28 20.77 4.53
CA TRP A 33 12.70 21.02 3.15
C TRP A 33 11.52 21.37 2.22
N LEU A 34 10.29 21.01 2.59
CA LEU A 34 9.09 21.33 1.81
C LEU A 34 8.65 22.79 1.92
N THR A 35 9.13 23.52 2.94
CA THR A 35 8.87 24.95 3.06
C THR A 35 9.46 25.73 1.88
N GLU A 36 10.51 25.20 1.23
CA GLU A 36 11.12 25.81 0.04
C GLU A 36 10.47 25.39 -1.30
N LEU A 37 9.85 24.21 -1.37
CA LEU A 37 9.16 23.72 -2.58
C LEU A 37 7.69 24.20 -2.71
N GLY A 38 7.15 24.83 -1.66
CA GLY A 38 5.79 25.36 -1.66
C GLY A 38 4.69 24.27 -1.77
N PRO A 39 3.50 24.62 -2.29
CA PRO A 39 2.30 23.77 -2.23
C PRO A 39 2.43 22.43 -2.99
N THR A 40 3.34 22.36 -3.97
CA THR A 40 3.61 21.17 -4.78
C THR A 40 4.10 19.98 -3.95
N GLY A 41 4.89 20.23 -2.91
CA GLY A 41 5.38 19.15 -2.05
C GLY A 41 4.27 18.51 -1.21
N TYR A 42 3.34 19.32 -0.71
CA TYR A 42 2.17 18.84 0.04
C TYR A 42 1.29 17.94 -0.83
N VAL A 43 1.06 18.32 -2.09
CA VAL A 43 0.29 17.53 -3.05
C VAL A 43 0.96 16.18 -3.32
N LEU A 44 2.29 16.15 -3.47
CA LEU A 44 3.03 14.91 -3.69
C LEU A 44 2.97 13.96 -2.48
N GLY A 45 3.09 14.51 -1.27
CA GLY A 45 2.93 13.76 -0.02
C GLY A 45 1.53 13.17 0.14
N ALA A 46 0.49 13.99 -0.09
CA ALA A 46 -0.90 13.55 -0.05
C ALA A 46 -1.20 12.48 -1.11
N ALA A 47 -0.67 12.62 -2.32
CA ALA A 47 -0.82 11.65 -3.39
C ALA A 47 -0.15 10.30 -3.06
N CYS A 48 1.06 10.31 -2.48
CA CYS A 48 1.74 9.10 -2.02
C CYS A 48 0.94 8.36 -0.95
N ILE A 49 0.38 9.09 0.02
CA ILE A 49 -0.46 8.51 1.07
C ILE A 49 -1.75 7.92 0.48
N ALA A 50 -2.41 8.65 -0.41
CA ALA A 50 -3.63 8.18 -1.08
C ALA A 50 -3.38 6.91 -1.91
N ILE A 51 -2.28 6.85 -2.66
CA ILE A 51 -1.89 5.67 -3.45
C ILE A 51 -1.59 4.48 -2.52
N GLY A 52 -0.87 4.70 -1.42
CA GLY A 52 -0.56 3.66 -0.43
C GLY A 52 -1.82 3.07 0.23
N LEU A 53 -2.82 3.92 0.50
CA LEU A 53 -4.12 3.49 1.02
C LEU A 53 -4.95 2.71 -0.01
N ILE A 54 -5.01 3.19 -1.26
CA ILE A 54 -5.72 2.51 -2.35
C ILE A 54 -5.14 1.11 -2.59
N CYS A 55 -3.81 0.93 -2.50
CA CYS A 55 -3.16 -0.38 -2.63
C CYS A 55 -3.44 -1.34 -1.46
N SER A 56 -3.76 -0.82 -0.26
CA SER A 56 -4.03 -1.66 0.92
C SER A 56 -5.45 -2.27 0.93
N LEU A 57 -6.43 -1.63 0.27
CA LEU A 57 -7.80 -2.14 0.16
C LEU A 57 -7.94 -3.47 -0.62
N PRO A 58 -7.43 -3.60 -1.87
CA PRO A 58 -7.56 -4.83 -2.66
C PRO A 58 -6.82 -6.00 -1.98
N THR A 59 -5.80 -5.69 -1.20
CA THR A 59 -5.05 -6.66 -0.41
C THR A 59 -5.91 -7.33 0.68
N LYS A 60 -6.63 -6.55 1.46
CA LYS A 60 -7.56 -7.08 2.48
C LYS A 60 -8.68 -7.92 1.86
N ILE A 61 -9.24 -7.47 0.74
CA ILE A 61 -10.30 -8.19 0.03
C ILE A 61 -9.80 -9.54 -0.51
N TYR A 62 -8.60 -9.57 -1.10
CA TYR A 62 -8.03 -10.81 -1.62
C TYR A 62 -7.78 -11.85 -0.53
N LEU A 63 -7.25 -11.43 0.63
CA LEU A 63 -7.01 -12.35 1.75
C LEU A 63 -8.32 -12.94 2.29
N THR A 64 -9.39 -12.13 2.37
CA THR A 64 -10.73 -12.61 2.76
C THR A 64 -11.27 -13.65 1.77
N ILE A 65 -11.18 -13.38 0.47
CA ILE A 65 -11.60 -14.35 -0.55
C ILE A 65 -10.77 -15.62 -0.47
N LEU A 66 -9.45 -15.51 -0.27
CA LEU A 66 -8.57 -16.67 -0.14
C LEU A 66 -8.90 -17.51 1.10
N LEU A 67 -9.21 -16.88 2.24
CA LEU A 67 -9.67 -17.53 3.46
C LEU A 67 -11.01 -18.25 3.23
N MET A 68 -12.00 -17.59 2.62
CA MET A 68 -13.28 -18.21 2.27
C MET A 68 -13.13 -19.41 1.30
N ARG A 69 -12.12 -19.40 0.44
CA ARG A 69 -11.81 -20.53 -0.46
C ARG A 69 -11.07 -21.67 0.24
N ARG A 70 -10.37 -21.40 1.35
CA ARG A 70 -9.75 -22.40 2.23
C ARG A 70 -10.76 -23.02 3.20
N GLU A 71 -11.77 -22.25 3.59
CA GLU A 71 -12.77 -22.64 4.58
C GLU A 71 -13.99 -23.31 3.98
N LYS A 72 -14.16 -23.35 2.65
CA LYS A 72 -15.05 -24.32 2.01
C LYS A 72 -14.36 -25.68 2.01
N PRO A 73 -14.68 -26.60 2.94
CA PRO A 73 -14.35 -27.99 2.72
C PRO A 73 -15.30 -28.48 1.61
N ASP A 74 -14.89 -29.47 0.83
CA ASP A 74 -15.79 -30.13 -0.13
C ASP A 74 -17.13 -30.56 0.51
#